data_AF-A0A7C7T6Y9-F1
#
_entry.id   AF-A0A7C7T6Y9-F1
#
_cell.length_a   1.000
_cell.length_b   1.000
_cell.length_c   1.000
_cell.angle_alpha   90.00
_cell.angle_beta   90.00
_cell.angle_gamma   90.00
#
_symmetry.space_group_name_H-M   'P 1'
#
loop_
_entity.id
_entity.type
_entity.pdbx_description
1 polymer ?
#
loop_
_entity_poly.entity_id
_entity_poly.type
_entity_poly.pdbx_seq_one_letter_code
_entity_poly.pdbx_strand_id
1 'polypeptide(L)'
;SGELVKISPTKIPRLIGKHGSMIQTIEGATNATITVGQNGLVIVDCEESDGLLKAIAAIRMVEEQAHLVDLTDKVKKMLENKGV
;
A
#
# COMPACT_ATOMS: atom_id res chain seq x y z
N SER A 1 -9.35 -1.01 13.10
CA SER A 1 -10.41 -0.45 12.23
C SER A 1 -9.97 -0.65 10.80
N GLY A 2 -10.86 -1.13 9.94
CA GLY A 2 -10.52 -1.42 8.55
C GLY A 2 -11.11 -0.39 7.58
N GLU A 3 -10.38 -0.12 6.50
CA GLU A 3 -10.84 0.69 5.39
C GLU A 3 -10.81 -0.13 4.09
N LEU A 4 -11.83 0.08 3.26
CA LEU A 4 -11.91 -0.51 1.93
C LEU A 4 -11.47 0.52 0.89
N VAL A 5 -10.37 0.22 0.20
CA VAL A 5 -9.78 1.04 -0.85
C VAL A 5 -10.06 0.39 -2.20
N LYS A 6 -10.60 1.17 -3.13
CA LYS A 6 -10.80 0.72 -4.51
C LYS A 6 -9.68 1.26 -5.38
N ILE A 7 -9.04 0.36 -6.13
CA ILE A 7 -8.04 0.70 -7.15
C ILE A 7 -8.37 0.03 -8.48
N SER A 8 -7.76 0.50 -9.56
CA SER A 8 -7.87 -0.14 -10.86
C SER A 8 -7.29 -1.57 -10.84
N PRO A 9 -8.04 -2.60 -11.30
CA PRO A 9 -7.56 -3.99 -11.34
C PRO A 9 -6.25 -4.16 -12.11
N THR A 10 -5.97 -3.30 -13.10
CA THR A 10 -4.72 -3.34 -13.88
C THR A 10 -3.48 -2.97 -13.06
N LYS A 11 -3.66 -2.32 -11.91
CA LYS A 11 -2.58 -1.92 -11.00
C LYS A 11 -2.35 -2.94 -9.88
N ILE A 12 -3.23 -3.93 -9.72
CA ILE A 12 -3.13 -4.98 -8.68
C ILE A 12 -1.80 -5.74 -8.74
N PRO A 13 -1.30 -6.23 -9.90
CA PRO A 13 -0.02 -6.93 -9.95
C PRO A 13 1.16 -6.04 -9.50
N ARG A 14 1.07 -4.73 -9.76
CA ARG A 14 2.08 -3.76 -9.34
C ARG A 14 2.03 -3.49 -7.83
N LEU A 15 0.83 -3.43 -7.26
CA LEU A 15 0.63 -3.31 -5.81
C LEU A 15 1.16 -4.53 -5.06
N ILE A 16 0.91 -5.73 -5.57
CA ILE A 16 1.47 -6.96 -4.99
C ILE A 16 3.00 -6.92 -5.07
N GLY A 17 3.53 -6.49 -6.21
CA GLY A 17 4.97 -6.51 -6.46
C GLY A 17 5.49 -7.93 -6.72
N LYS A 18 6.77 -8.06 -7.03
CA LYS A 18 7.38 -9.35 -7.35
C LYS A 18 7.35 -10.25 -6.11
N HIS A 19 6.68 -11.39 -6.18
CA HIS A 19 6.47 -12.29 -5.02
C HIS A 19 5.80 -11.65 -3.80
N GLY A 20 4.99 -10.59 -3.99
CA GLY A 20 4.34 -9.92 -2.85
C GLY A 20 5.21 -8.89 -2.13
N SER A 21 6.40 -8.57 -2.66
CA SER A 21 7.39 -7.73 -1.98
C SER A 21 6.86 -6.34 -1.60
N MET A 22 5.97 -5.75 -2.40
CA MET A 22 5.48 -4.40 -2.19
C MET A 22 4.44 -4.37 -1.07
N ILE A 23 3.49 -5.31 -1.06
CA ILE A 23 2.53 -5.46 0.03
C ILE A 23 3.27 -5.70 1.35
N GLN A 24 4.20 -6.66 1.37
CA GLN A 24 4.99 -6.96 2.58
C GLN A 24 5.77 -5.76 3.10
N THR A 25 6.26 -4.89 2.19
CA THR A 25 6.95 -3.65 2.59
C THR A 25 5.99 -2.68 3.26
N ILE A 26 4.78 -2.52 2.72
CA ILE A 26 3.77 -1.61 3.28
C ILE A 26 3.27 -2.18 4.62
N GLU A 27 2.91 -3.45 4.68
CA GLU A 27 2.46 -4.14 5.90
C GLU A 27 3.52 -4.05 7.00
N GLY A 28 4.78 -4.38 6.69
CA GLY A 28 5.87 -4.35 7.67
C GLY A 28 6.20 -2.94 8.19
N ALA A 29 6.00 -1.90 7.38
CA ALA A 29 6.28 -0.52 7.79
C ALA A 29 5.11 0.16 8.53
N THR A 30 3.87 -0.27 8.26
CA THR A 30 2.65 0.33 8.83
C THR A 30 2.01 -0.52 9.92
N ASN A 31 2.47 -1.76 10.08
CA ASN A 31 1.83 -2.78 10.92
C ASN A 31 0.34 -3.01 10.57
N ALA A 32 -0.03 -2.71 9.32
CA ALA A 32 -1.35 -2.96 8.77
C ALA A 32 -1.39 -4.33 8.06
N THR A 33 -2.55 -4.94 8.03
CA THR A 33 -2.85 -6.13 7.23
C THR A 33 -3.57 -5.72 5.95
N ILE A 34 -3.06 -6.12 4.79
CA ILE A 34 -3.60 -5.73 3.50
C ILE A 34 -4.09 -6.96 2.75
N THR A 35 -5.40 -7.04 2.53
CA THR A 35 -6.03 -8.09 1.73
C THR A 35 -6.38 -7.54 0.35
N VAL A 36 -5.83 -8.14 -0.71
CA VAL A 36 -6.00 -7.68 -2.08
C VAL A 36 -6.92 -8.62 -2.88
N GLY A 37 -8.05 -8.08 -3.33
CA GLY A 37 -8.94 -8.74 -4.28
C GLY A 37 -8.55 -8.45 -5.73
N GLN A 38 -8.52 -9.48 -6.57
CA GLN A 38 -8.24 -9.36 -8.02
C GLN A 38 -9.26 -8.47 -8.77
N ASN A 39 -10.40 -8.18 -8.15
CA ASN A 39 -11.42 -7.25 -8.63
C ASN A 39 -11.11 -5.76 -8.38
N GLY A 40 -9.93 -5.43 -7.82
CA GLY A 40 -9.55 -4.05 -7.52
C GLY A 40 -10.02 -3.55 -6.16
N LEU A 41 -10.60 -4.42 -5.32
CA LEU A 41 -10.95 -4.08 -3.94
C LEU A 41 -9.82 -4.50 -3.02
N VAL A 42 -9.32 -3.56 -2.23
CA VAL A 42 -8.25 -3.77 -1.25
C VAL A 42 -8.80 -3.43 0.12
N ILE A 43 -8.68 -4.36 1.07
CA ILE A 43 -9.05 -4.13 2.46
C ILE A 43 -7.76 -3.88 3.22
N VAL A 44 -7.70 -2.77 3.95
CA VAL A 44 -6.60 -2.41 4.83
C VAL A 44 -7.14 -2.43 6.24
N ASP A 45 -6.61 -3.29 7.09
CA ASP A 45 -6.95 -3.33 8.50
C ASP A 45 -5.73 -2.99 9.35
N CYS A 46 -5.89 -2.07 10.30
CA CYS A 46 -4.82 -1.72 11.23
C CYS A 46 -5.43 -1.32 12.58
N GLU A 47 -4.72 -1.65 13.65
CA GLU A 47 -5.08 -1.22 15.00
C GLU A 47 -4.71 0.26 15.23
N GLU A 48 -3.65 0.74 14.58
CA GLU A 48 -3.14 2.10 14.70
C GLU A 48 -3.66 2.99 13.56
N SER A 49 -4.28 4.12 13.92
CA SER A 49 -4.85 5.05 12.93
C SER A 49 -3.80 5.66 11.99
N ASP A 50 -2.58 5.92 12.48
CA ASP A 50 -1.49 6.44 11.64
C ASP A 50 -0.99 5.39 10.63
N GLY A 51 -0.86 4.13 11.08
CA GLY A 51 -0.54 2.99 10.22
C GLY A 51 -1.58 2.79 9.11
N LEU A 52 -2.87 2.86 9.46
CA LEU A 52 -3.98 2.78 8.51
C LEU A 52 -3.87 3.86 7.41
N LEU A 53 -3.72 5.13 7.82
CA LEU A 53 -3.64 6.25 6.89
C LEU A 53 -2.41 6.15 5.97
N LYS A 54 -1.26 5.75 6.52
CA LYS A 54 -0.03 5.53 5.74
C LYS A 54 -0.18 4.39 4.73
N ALA A 55 -0.81 3.29 5.11
CA ALA A 55 -1.03 2.16 4.21
C ALA A 55 -1.96 2.55 3.04
N ILE A 56 -3.05 3.27 3.33
CA ILE A 56 -3.96 3.79 2.29
C ILE A 56 -3.24 4.76 1.35
N ALA A 57 -2.44 5.68 1.91
CA ALA A 57 -1.64 6.62 1.13
C ALA A 57 -0.64 5.90 0.22
N ALA A 58 0.02 4.85 0.72
CA ALA A 58 0.97 4.06 -0.05
C ALA A 58 0.27 3.34 -1.22
N ILE A 59 -0.91 2.73 -0.99
CA ILE A 59 -1.71 2.06 -2.03
C ILE A 59 -2.09 3.06 -3.13
N ARG A 60 -2.58 4.25 -2.76
CA ARG A 60 -2.93 5.31 -3.72
C ARG A 60 -1.71 5.80 -4.50
N MET A 61 -0.58 5.99 -3.83
CA MET A 61 0.67 6.38 -4.48
C MET A 61 1.12 5.34 -5.51
N VAL A 62 0.96 4.05 -5.18
CA VAL A 62 1.27 2.95 -6.11
C VAL A 62 0.34 2.96 -7.32
N GLU A 63 -0.95 3.23 -7.14
CA GLU A 63 -1.91 3.35 -8.23
C GLU A 63 -1.53 4.49 -9.21
N GLU A 64 -1.25 5.68 -8.66
CA GLU A 64 -0.89 6.87 -9.45
C GLU A 64 0.47 6.73 -10.13
N GLN A 65 1.47 6.21 -9.41
CA GLN A 65 2.87 6.18 -9.84
C GLN A 65 3.33 4.79 -10.33
N ALA A 66 2.41 3.89 -10.66
CA ALA A 66 2.69 2.52 -11.12
C ALA A 66 3.66 2.43 -12.32
N HIS A 67 3.81 3.52 -13.09
CA HIS A 67 4.66 3.62 -14.28
C HIS A 67 6.12 3.96 -13.95
N LEU A 68 6.43 4.40 -12.73
CA LEU A 68 7.79 4.78 -12.34
C LEU A 68 8.63 3.55 -11.96
N VAL A 69 9.91 3.56 -12.31
CA VAL A 69 10.86 2.49 -11.96
C VAL A 69 11.17 2.54 -10.45
N ASP A 70 11.34 3.74 -9.89
CA ASP A 70 11.79 3.96 -8.51
C ASP A 70 10.63 4.02 -7.48
N LEU A 71 9.48 3.42 -7.81
CA LEU A 71 8.29 3.48 -6.96
C LEU A 71 8.55 2.91 -5.56
N THR A 72 9.28 1.81 -5.47
CA THR A 72 9.58 1.14 -4.20
C THR A 72 10.33 2.05 -3.24
N ASP A 73 11.32 2.80 -3.73
CA ASP A 73 12.10 3.72 -2.88
C ASP A 73 11.27 4.92 -2.45
N LYS A 74 10.36 5.40 -3.31
CA LYS A 74 9.41 6.47 -2.93
C LYS A 74 8.45 6.02 -1.85
N VAL A 75 7.88 4.83 -1.99
CA VAL A 75 6.96 4.27 -0.98
C VAL A 75 7.71 4.07 0.34
N LYS A 76 8.93 3.54 0.33
CA LYS A 76 9.76 3.44 1.54
C LYS A 76 10.02 4.79 2.19
N LYS A 77 10.44 5.80 1.43
CA LYS A 77 10.67 7.15 1.96
C LYS A 77 9.40 7.77 2.56
N MET A 78 8.24 7.53 1.94
CA MET A 78 6.96 7.99 2.47
C MET A 78 6.64 7.34 3.82
N LEU A 79 6.94 6.04 3.96
CA LEU A 79 6.67 5.25 5.16
C LEU A 79 7.67 5.52 6.29
N GLU A 80 8.93 5.81 5.96
CA GLU A 80 9.99 6.19 6.92
C GLU A 80 9.77 7.56 7.54
N ASN A 81 9.04 8.44 6.86
CA ASN A 81 8.72 9.76 7.37
C ASN A 81 7.67 9.63 8.49
N LYS A 82 8.15 9.33 9.70
CA LYS A 82 7.38 9.53 10.94
C LYS A 82 7.05 11.02 10.98
N GLY A 83 5.77 11.34 10.80
CA GLY A 83 5.27 12.70 11.03
C GLY A 83 5.82 13.21 12.36
N VAL A 84 6.41 14.41 12.30
CA VAL A 84 6.78 15.22 13.45
C VAL A 84 5.54 15.61 14.27
#